data_AF-A0A9D0XRM9-F1
#
_entry.id   AF-A0A9D0XRM9-F1
#
_cell.length_a   1.000
_cell.length_b   1.000
_cell.length_c   1.000
_cell.angle_alpha   90.00
_cell.angle_beta   90.00
_cell.angle_gamma   90.00
#
_symmetry.space_group_name_H-M   'P 1'
#
loop_
_entity.id
_entity.type
_entity.pdbx_description
1 polymer ?
#
loop_
_entity_poly.entity_id
_entity_poly.type
_entity_poly.pdbx_seq_one_letter_code
_entity_poly.pdbx_strand_id
1 'polypeptide(L)'
;MSDKINQIQASYTTSEDRILLKIKTINEQVYLAWITRRFMKLLIPVLHGQHPTSGKSLFDVKKSQEQQLEKEKTQLQGDYDSAYQVPENPQYPLGETPILIAKITFKDIYGDNPQLVFEPEQGQGVVLPYHADLLGPLIKIFSQALHSSDWALDLDPILEVPQETRLQ
;
A
#
# COMPACT_ATOMS: atom_id res chain seq x y z
N MET A 1 -6.76 18.58 -7.10
CA MET A 1 -5.32 18.64 -6.73
C MET A 1 -5.04 17.33 -6.01
N SER A 2 -4.37 16.37 -6.65
CA SER A 2 -3.99 15.12 -5.97
C SER A 2 -2.76 15.41 -5.14
N ASP A 3 -2.88 15.42 -3.81
CA ASP A 3 -1.75 15.67 -2.92
C ASP A 3 -0.72 14.55 -3.09
N LYS A 4 0.45 14.90 -3.65
CA LYS A 4 1.50 13.92 -3.92
C LYS A 4 2.08 13.41 -2.60
N ILE A 5 2.33 12.11 -2.55
CA ILE A 5 2.93 11.48 -1.38
C ILE A 5 4.41 11.87 -1.32
N ASN A 6 4.85 12.30 -0.14
CA ASN A 6 6.24 12.67 0.14
C ASN A 6 6.96 11.56 0.90
N GLN A 7 6.36 11.03 1.98
CA GLN A 7 6.97 9.96 2.78
C GLN A 7 5.91 8.98 3.29
N ILE A 8 6.31 7.72 3.49
CA ILE A 8 5.46 6.67 4.06
C ILE A 8 6.24 5.91 5.11
N GLN A 9 5.59 5.58 6.23
CA GLN A 9 6.14 4.75 7.28
C GLN A 9 5.10 3.73 7.73
N ALA A 10 5.54 2.50 8.01
CA ALA A 10 4.75 1.51 8.72
C ALA A 10 5.49 1.05 9.98
N SER A 11 4.80 1.00 11.11
CA SER A 11 5.37 0.54 12.38
C SER A 11 4.41 -0.39 13.10
N TYR A 12 4.89 -1.57 13.47
CA TYR A 12 4.10 -2.52 14.26
C TYR A 12 3.98 -2.07 15.73
N THR A 13 2.78 -2.21 16.28
CA THR A 13 2.44 -1.91 17.67
C THR A 13 2.00 -3.19 18.37
N THR A 14 2.81 -3.66 19.31
CA THR A 14 2.60 -4.93 20.03
C THR A 14 1.37 -4.93 20.94
N SER A 15 1.02 -3.79 21.53
CA SER A 15 -0.10 -3.69 22.48
C SER A 15 -1.47 -3.93 21.84
N GLU A 16 -1.63 -3.57 20.57
CA GLU A 16 -2.91 -3.66 19.85
C GLU A 16 -2.90 -4.74 18.76
N ASP A 17 -1.77 -5.40 18.53
CA ASP A 17 -1.54 -6.34 17.42
C ASP A 17 -1.88 -5.70 16.06
N ARG A 18 -1.34 -4.50 15.80
CA ARG A 18 -1.66 -3.68 14.61
C ARG A 18 -0.44 -2.97 14.06
N ILE A 19 -0.47 -2.67 12.76
CA ILE A 19 0.52 -1.84 12.08
C ILE A 19 -0.05 -0.43 11.92
N LEU A 20 0.68 0.59 12.37
CA LEU A 20 0.40 1.99 12.11
C LEU A 20 1.02 2.36 10.76
N LEU A 21 0.18 2.72 9.79
CA LEU A 21 0.59 3.34 8.54
C LEU A 21 0.51 4.86 8.70
N LYS A 22 1.61 5.55 8.42
CA LYS A 22 1.70 7.00 8.36
C LYS A 22 2.08 7.42 6.95
N ILE A 23 1.29 8.31 6.37
CA ILE A 23 1.56 8.87 5.04
C ILE A 23 1.63 10.38 5.19
N LYS A 24 2.75 10.95 4.75
CA LYS A 24 2.96 12.39 4.68
C LYS A 24 2.92 12.83 3.22
N THR A 25 2.14 13.86 2.92
CA THR A 25 2.13 14.49 1.58
C THR A 25 3.10 15.66 1.51
N ILE A 26 3.36 16.16 0.30
CA ILE A 26 4.18 17.36 0.08
C ILE A 26 3.57 18.63 0.71
N ASN A 27 2.29 18.61 1.03
CA ASN A 27 1.55 19.74 1.61
C ASN A 27 1.47 19.63 3.14
N GLU A 28 2.39 18.89 3.77
CA GLU A 28 2.44 18.64 5.22
C GLU A 28 1.16 18.01 5.80
N GLN A 29 0.33 17.39 4.95
CA GLN A 29 -0.81 16.60 5.42
C GLN A 29 -0.34 15.22 5.86
N VAL A 30 -0.87 14.76 6.99
CA VAL A 30 -0.58 13.47 7.60
C VAL A 30 -1.84 12.64 7.66
N TYR A 31 -1.78 11.47 7.04
CA TYR A 31 -2.80 10.44 7.12
C TYR A 31 -2.29 9.31 8.01
N LEU A 32 -3.11 8.93 8.99
CA LEU A 32 -2.80 7.89 9.95
C LEU A 32 -3.84 6.78 9.84
N ALA A 33 -3.39 5.54 9.70
CA ALA A 33 -4.28 4.40 9.55
C ALA A 33 -3.76 3.15 10.24
N TRP A 34 -4.64 2.45 10.95
CA TRP A 34 -4.37 1.15 11.55
C TRP A 34 -4.68 0.02 10.59
N ILE A 35 -3.73 -0.91 10.46
CA ILE A 35 -3.86 -2.14 9.70
C ILE A 35 -3.81 -3.32 10.66
N THR A 36 -4.85 -4.15 10.62
CA THR A 36 -4.89 -5.40 11.40
C THR A 36 -4.18 -6.53 10.66
N ARG A 37 -3.79 -7.59 11.39
CA ARG A 37 -3.25 -8.82 10.81
C ARG A 37 -4.13 -9.41 9.71
N ARG A 38 -5.45 -9.46 9.94
CA ARG A 38 -6.42 -9.98 8.95
C ARG A 38 -6.42 -9.13 7.68
N PHE A 39 -6.38 -7.81 7.83
CA PHE A 39 -6.39 -6.91 6.68
C PHE A 39 -5.07 -6.98 5.91
N MET A 40 -3.93 -7.11 6.60
CA MET A 40 -2.64 -7.26 5.95
C MET A 40 -2.58 -8.50 5.05
N LYS A 41 -3.18 -9.63 5.47
CA LYS A 41 -3.33 -10.83 4.62
C LYS A 41 -4.07 -10.55 3.30
N LEU A 42 -5.07 -9.67 3.33
CA LEU A 42 -5.80 -9.26 2.12
C LEU A 42 -5.01 -8.27 1.28
N LEU A 43 -4.17 -7.46 1.91
CA LEU A 43 -3.39 -6.42 1.25
C LEU A 43 -2.18 -6.99 0.49
N ILE A 44 -1.55 -8.07 0.97
CA ILE A 44 -0.38 -8.69 0.33
C ILE A 44 -0.57 -8.94 -1.18
N PRO A 45 -1.60 -9.67 -1.65
CA PRO A 45 -1.80 -9.89 -3.09
C PRO A 45 -2.03 -8.57 -3.85
N VAL A 46 -2.70 -7.59 -3.23
CA VAL A 46 -2.92 -6.26 -3.82
C VAL A 46 -1.60 -5.51 -4.02
N LEU A 47 -0.67 -5.61 -3.08
CA LEU A 47 0.66 -5.01 -3.22
C LEU A 47 1.44 -5.64 -4.39
N HIS A 48 1.20 -6.91 -4.71
CA HIS A 48 1.74 -7.60 -5.87
C HIS A 48 0.98 -7.35 -7.18
N GLY A 49 -0.01 -6.46 -7.19
CA GLY A 49 -0.79 -6.25 -8.40
C GLY A 49 -1.82 -7.32 -8.66
N GLN A 50 -2.28 -8.06 -7.66
CA GLN A 50 -3.21 -9.18 -7.82
C GLN A 50 -4.53 -8.94 -7.07
N HIS A 51 -5.64 -9.42 -7.62
CA HIS A 51 -6.94 -9.32 -6.98
C HIS A 51 -6.99 -10.21 -5.73
N PRO A 52 -7.40 -9.69 -4.56
CA PRO A 52 -7.21 -10.37 -3.27
C PRO A 52 -7.98 -11.69 -3.13
N THR A 53 -9.09 -11.85 -3.86
CA THR A 53 -9.90 -13.09 -3.82
C THR A 53 -9.78 -13.97 -5.06
N SER A 54 -9.32 -13.43 -6.19
CA SER A 54 -9.33 -14.17 -7.45
C SER A 54 -7.94 -14.46 -8.01
N GLY A 55 -6.89 -13.85 -7.44
CA GLY A 55 -5.50 -14.00 -7.88
C GLY A 55 -5.20 -13.43 -9.27
N LYS A 56 -6.21 -12.88 -9.97
CA LYS A 56 -6.04 -12.30 -11.29
C LYS A 56 -5.15 -11.07 -11.22
N SER A 57 -4.25 -10.92 -12.19
CA SER A 57 -3.46 -9.71 -12.35
C SER A 57 -4.37 -8.51 -12.53
N LEU A 58 -4.14 -7.48 -11.72
CA LEU A 58 -4.76 -6.17 -11.78
C LEU A 58 -4.01 -5.24 -12.75
N PHE A 59 -2.77 -5.61 -13.11
CA PHE A 59 -2.00 -4.95 -14.15
C PHE A 59 -2.17 -5.67 -15.48
N ASP A 60 -2.40 -4.91 -16.55
CA ASP A 60 -2.33 -5.41 -17.91
C ASP A 60 -0.87 -5.32 -18.39
N VAL A 61 -0.20 -6.47 -18.46
CA VAL A 61 1.25 -6.62 -18.77
C VAL A 61 1.63 -5.94 -20.09
N LYS A 62 0.68 -5.75 -21.01
CA LYS A 62 0.92 -5.12 -22.31
C LYS A 62 0.92 -3.58 -22.27
N LYS A 63 0.13 -2.94 -21.39
CA LYS A 63 0.10 -1.47 -21.25
C LYS A 63 1.20 -0.94 -20.34
N SER A 64 1.71 -1.77 -19.42
CA SER A 64 2.71 -1.35 -18.44
C SER A 64 4.04 -0.95 -19.07
N GLN A 65 4.47 -1.58 -20.17
CA GLN A 65 5.76 -1.27 -20.80
C GLN A 65 5.73 0.05 -21.61
N GLU A 66 4.63 0.35 -22.30
CA GLU A 66 4.50 1.58 -23.10
C GLU A 66 4.23 2.81 -22.22
N GLN A 67 3.45 2.65 -21.13
CA GLN A 67 3.19 3.73 -20.18
C GLN A 67 4.36 4.00 -19.21
N GLN A 68 5.25 3.01 -18.98
CA GLN A 68 6.46 3.21 -18.17
C GLN A 68 7.43 4.20 -18.80
N LEU A 69 7.56 4.21 -20.13
CA LEU A 69 8.53 5.06 -20.83
C LEU A 69 8.09 6.54 -20.90
N GLU A 70 6.79 6.82 -20.92
CA GLU A 70 6.27 8.21 -20.92
C GLU A 70 6.11 8.79 -19.50
N LYS A 71 5.89 7.95 -18.48
CA LYS A 71 5.70 8.39 -17.08
C LYS A 71 6.99 8.58 -16.29
N GLU A 72 8.14 8.15 -16.82
CA GLU A 72 9.48 8.40 -16.25
C GLU A 72 9.80 9.89 -16.00
N LYS A 73 9.03 10.83 -16.56
CA LYS A 73 9.25 12.27 -16.35
C LYS A 73 8.49 12.93 -15.19
N THR A 74 7.54 12.28 -14.51
CA THR A 74 6.62 13.03 -13.61
C THR A 74 6.38 12.49 -12.18
N GLN A 75 6.86 11.32 -11.76
CA GLN A 75 6.34 10.72 -10.51
C GLN A 75 7.33 10.15 -9.47
N LEU A 76 8.61 10.54 -9.52
CA LEU A 76 9.59 10.24 -8.47
C LEU A 76 9.76 11.41 -7.49
N GLN A 77 8.70 11.83 -6.78
CA GLN A 77 8.81 12.94 -5.81
C GLN A 77 8.70 12.51 -4.34
N GLY A 78 8.49 11.22 -4.07
CA GLY A 78 8.44 10.70 -2.70
C GLY A 78 9.79 10.12 -2.26
N ASP A 79 10.22 10.46 -1.06
CA ASP A 79 11.35 9.84 -0.37
C ASP A 79 10.82 8.72 0.56
N TYR A 80 10.93 7.48 0.10
CA TYR A 80 10.47 6.29 0.82
C TYR A 80 11.62 5.53 1.49
N ASP A 81 12.86 5.99 1.34
CA ASP A 81 14.05 5.33 1.86
C ASP A 81 14.61 6.03 3.10
N SER A 82 14.45 7.34 3.21
CA SER A 82 14.89 8.09 4.38
C SER A 82 14.00 7.85 5.60
N ALA A 83 14.55 8.15 6.77
CA ALA A 83 13.79 8.18 8.02
C ALA A 83 12.59 9.15 7.91
N TYR A 84 11.45 8.72 8.43
CA TYR A 84 10.24 9.54 8.47
C TYR A 84 10.46 10.82 9.27
N GLN A 85 10.20 11.96 8.65
CA GLN A 85 10.28 13.27 9.29
C GLN A 85 8.89 13.76 9.66
N VAL A 86 8.66 14.00 10.94
CA VAL A 86 7.42 14.60 11.44
C VAL A 86 7.33 16.04 10.91
N PRO A 87 6.21 16.44 10.29
CA PRO A 87 5.96 17.82 9.87
C PRO A 87 6.13 18.82 11.01
N GLU A 88 6.61 20.03 10.70
CA GLU A 88 6.60 21.14 11.67
C GLU A 88 5.18 21.60 12.01
N ASN A 89 4.27 21.56 11.03
CA ASN A 89 2.86 21.92 11.20
C ASN A 89 1.95 20.89 10.51
N PRO A 90 1.75 19.70 11.12
CA PRO A 90 1.01 18.62 10.50
C PRO A 90 -0.47 18.99 10.37
N GLN A 91 -1.01 18.88 9.16
CA GLN A 91 -2.46 18.92 8.94
C GLN A 91 -2.99 17.49 8.94
N TYR A 92 -4.10 17.23 9.64
CA TYR A 92 -4.70 15.91 9.71
C TYR A 92 -6.10 15.91 9.05
N PRO A 93 -6.20 15.73 7.72
CA PRO A 93 -7.49 15.78 7.02
C PRO A 93 -8.53 14.77 7.52
N LEU A 94 -8.07 13.63 8.04
CA LEU A 94 -8.93 12.58 8.63
C LEU A 94 -8.97 12.63 10.16
N GLY A 95 -8.38 13.65 10.77
CA GLY A 95 -8.21 13.78 12.21
C GLY A 95 -6.90 13.16 12.73
N GLU A 96 -6.51 13.56 13.94
CA GLU A 96 -5.27 13.11 14.60
C GLU A 96 -5.34 11.65 15.05
N THR A 97 -6.55 11.10 15.18
CA THR A 97 -6.75 9.71 15.57
C THR A 97 -6.65 8.82 14.33
N PRO A 98 -5.80 7.77 14.32
CA PRO A 98 -5.68 6.92 13.16
C PRO A 98 -6.99 6.18 12.86
N ILE A 99 -7.40 6.16 11.59
CA ILE A 99 -8.59 5.41 11.15
C ILE A 99 -8.29 3.90 11.16
N LEU A 100 -9.26 3.06 11.51
CA LEU A 100 -9.10 1.61 11.38
C LEU A 100 -9.52 1.17 9.98
N ILE A 101 -8.59 0.64 9.19
CA ILE A 101 -8.91 0.22 7.83
C ILE A 101 -9.75 -1.07 7.87
N ALA A 102 -10.88 -1.04 7.16
CA ALA A 102 -11.82 -2.15 7.08
C ALA A 102 -12.07 -2.61 5.63
N LYS A 103 -11.86 -1.74 4.62
CA LYS A 103 -12.15 -2.02 3.21
C LYS A 103 -11.02 -1.56 2.29
N ILE A 104 -10.85 -2.27 1.19
CA ILE A 104 -10.00 -1.90 0.06
C ILE A 104 -10.90 -1.69 -1.15
N THR A 105 -10.83 -0.51 -1.76
CA THR A 105 -11.56 -0.20 -3.00
C THR A 105 -10.59 0.19 -4.09
N PHE A 106 -10.75 -0.41 -5.27
CA PHE A 106 -10.02 0.00 -6.46
C PHE A 106 -10.88 0.96 -7.28
N LYS A 107 -10.31 2.11 -7.66
CA LYS A 107 -10.95 3.06 -8.57
C LYS A 107 -10.12 3.16 -9.85
N ASP A 108 -10.81 3.22 -10.98
CA ASP A 108 -10.21 3.43 -12.30
C ASP A 108 -9.04 2.47 -12.64
N ILE A 109 -9.14 1.20 -12.21
CA ILE A 109 -8.00 0.26 -12.27
C ILE A 109 -7.52 -0.05 -13.70
N TYR A 110 -8.38 0.14 -14.69
CA TYR A 110 -8.06 -0.05 -16.12
C TYR A 110 -7.97 1.27 -16.90
N GLY A 111 -8.12 2.41 -16.20
CA GLY A 111 -8.02 3.74 -16.78
C GLY A 111 -6.63 4.35 -16.62
N ASP A 112 -6.55 5.66 -16.79
CA ASP A 112 -5.28 6.38 -16.84
C ASP A 112 -4.70 6.67 -15.44
N ASN A 113 -5.58 6.72 -14.43
CA ASN A 113 -5.24 7.06 -13.05
C ASN A 113 -5.80 6.02 -12.07
N PRO A 114 -5.27 4.78 -12.07
CA PRO A 114 -5.68 3.75 -11.13
C PRO A 114 -5.39 4.19 -9.68
N GLN A 115 -6.35 3.95 -8.78
CA GLN A 115 -6.26 4.31 -7.36
C GLN A 115 -6.64 3.14 -6.45
N LEU A 116 -5.94 3.06 -5.33
CA LEU A 116 -6.19 2.19 -4.20
C LEU A 116 -6.72 3.03 -3.05
N VAL A 117 -7.91 2.72 -2.55
CA VAL A 117 -8.51 3.44 -1.43
C VAL A 117 -8.59 2.53 -0.21
N PHE A 118 -8.01 2.98 0.89
CA PHE A 118 -8.12 2.35 2.20
C PHE A 118 -9.19 3.04 3.01
N GLU A 119 -10.30 2.33 3.27
CA GLU A 119 -11.48 2.92 3.87
C GLU A 119 -11.77 2.30 5.25
N PRO A 120 -12.22 3.12 6.22
CA PRO A 120 -12.78 2.61 7.47
C PRO A 120 -14.17 2.00 7.22
N GLU A 121 -14.78 1.44 8.26
CA GLU A 121 -16.17 0.95 8.15
C GLU A 121 -17.14 2.07 7.76
N GLN A 122 -16.92 3.27 8.33
CA GLN A 122 -17.69 4.48 8.09
C GLN A 122 -16.75 5.70 8.06
N GLY A 123 -17.02 6.65 7.16
CA GLY A 123 -16.23 7.87 7.01
C GLY A 123 -15.33 7.87 5.78
N GLN A 124 -14.40 8.82 5.75
CA GLN A 124 -13.47 9.01 4.63
C GLN A 124 -12.23 8.13 4.79
N GLY A 125 -11.69 7.67 3.67
CA GLY A 125 -10.50 6.83 3.60
C GLY A 125 -9.28 7.56 3.06
N VAL A 126 -8.16 6.83 3.01
CA VAL A 126 -6.91 7.29 2.40
C VAL A 126 -6.87 6.83 0.95
N VAL A 127 -6.65 7.76 0.02
CA VAL A 127 -6.54 7.47 -1.41
C VAL A 127 -5.07 7.46 -1.81
N LEU A 128 -4.63 6.37 -2.43
CA LEU A 128 -3.27 6.18 -2.91
C LEU A 128 -3.28 5.88 -4.42
N PRO A 129 -2.34 6.41 -5.20
CA PRO A 129 -2.18 6.01 -6.60
C PRO A 129 -1.70 4.57 -6.73
N TYR A 130 -2.36 3.76 -7.57
CA TYR A 130 -2.08 2.33 -7.72
C TYR A 130 -1.20 2.06 -8.93
N HIS A 131 0.11 2.21 -8.74
CA HIS A 131 1.13 2.16 -9.78
C HIS A 131 2.40 1.51 -9.22
N ALA A 132 3.19 0.88 -10.10
CA ALA A 132 4.38 0.11 -9.71
C ALA A 132 5.36 0.93 -8.85
N ASP A 133 5.50 2.22 -9.15
CA ASP A 133 6.41 3.14 -8.46
C ASP A 133 6.07 3.34 -6.97
N LEU A 134 4.81 3.15 -6.56
CA LEU A 134 4.41 3.18 -5.16
C LEU A 134 4.32 1.78 -4.55
N LEU A 135 3.93 0.77 -5.33
CA LEU A 135 3.76 -0.59 -4.81
C LEU A 135 5.09 -1.19 -4.35
N GLY A 136 6.18 -0.99 -5.10
CA GLY A 136 7.51 -1.46 -4.69
C GLY A 136 7.95 -0.92 -3.32
N PRO A 137 7.93 0.41 -3.11
CA PRO A 137 8.19 1.01 -1.80
C PRO A 137 7.23 0.51 -0.70
N LEU A 138 5.93 0.37 -0.98
CA LEU A 138 4.97 -0.15 0.01
C LEU A 138 5.30 -1.59 0.43
N ILE A 139 5.69 -2.46 -0.50
CA ILE A 139 6.13 -3.84 -0.18
C ILE A 139 7.31 -3.79 0.80
N LYS A 140 8.32 -2.96 0.51
CA LYS A 140 9.50 -2.81 1.38
C LYS A 140 9.11 -2.31 2.78
N ILE A 141 8.30 -1.25 2.85
CA ILE A 141 7.85 -0.65 4.11
C ILE A 141 7.04 -1.64 4.94
N PHE A 142 6.10 -2.36 4.33
CA PHE A 142 5.31 -3.36 5.04
C PHE A 142 6.11 -4.60 5.41
N SER A 143 7.13 -4.98 4.63
CA SER A 143 8.03 -6.10 4.96
C SER A 143 8.78 -5.83 6.26
N GLN A 144 9.28 -4.61 6.44
CA GLN A 144 9.92 -4.21 7.69
C GLN A 144 8.96 -4.25 8.90
N ALA A 145 7.72 -3.77 8.72
CA ALA A 145 6.71 -3.81 9.76
C ALA A 145 6.25 -5.24 10.07
N LEU A 146 6.12 -6.10 9.06
CA LEU A 146 5.74 -7.50 9.21
C LEU A 146 6.82 -8.32 9.92
N HIS A 147 8.09 -8.11 9.59
CA HIS A 147 9.20 -8.74 10.30
C HIS A 147 9.15 -8.44 11.80
N SER A 148 8.81 -7.20 12.17
CA SER A 148 8.66 -6.79 13.57
C SER A 148 7.39 -7.34 14.24
N SER A 149 6.40 -7.80 13.45
CA SER A 149 5.09 -8.23 13.95
C SER A 149 5.01 -9.69 14.39
N ASP A 150 5.95 -10.53 13.93
CA ASP A 150 5.90 -11.99 14.10
C ASP A 150 4.57 -12.63 13.66
N TRP A 151 3.86 -11.99 12.71
CA TRP A 151 2.59 -12.51 12.21
C TRP A 151 2.75 -13.75 11.31
N ALA A 152 3.98 -14.15 11.02
CA ALA A 152 4.33 -15.20 10.07
C ALA A 152 3.61 -15.02 8.72
N LEU A 153 3.55 -13.78 8.25
CA LEU A 153 3.04 -13.43 6.92
C LEU A 153 4.23 -13.16 6.03
N ASP A 154 4.24 -13.80 4.86
CA ASP A 154 5.23 -13.53 3.84
C ASP A 154 4.69 -12.48 2.87
N LEU A 155 5.53 -11.50 2.58
CA LEU A 155 5.28 -10.51 1.54
C LEU A 155 5.89 -10.94 0.21
N ASP A 156 6.63 -12.03 0.15
CA ASP A 156 6.99 -12.67 -1.11
C ASP A 156 5.72 -13.30 -1.73
N PRO A 157 5.58 -13.24 -3.07
CA PRO A 157 4.44 -13.88 -3.71
C PRO A 157 4.47 -15.36 -3.34
N ILE A 158 3.38 -15.84 -2.75
CA ILE A 158 3.15 -17.28 -2.60
C ILE A 158 2.98 -17.83 -4.01
N LEU A 159 4.11 -18.07 -4.70
CA LEU A 159 4.17 -19.00 -5.80
C LEU A 159 3.99 -20.36 -5.13
N GLU A 160 2.74 -20.77 -4.96
CA GLU A 160 2.44 -22.20 -4.84
C GLU A 160 2.95 -22.81 -6.15
N VAL A 161 4.20 -23.28 -6.13
CA VAL A 161 4.70 -24.19 -7.15
C VAL A 161 3.69 -25.33 -7.16
N PRO A 162 3.02 -25.62 -8.29
CA PRO A 162 2.20 -26.81 -8.36
C PRO A 162 3.14 -27.95 -7.98
N GLN A 163 2.86 -28.63 -6.87
CA GLN A 163 3.56 -29.87 -6.57
C GLN A 163 3.33 -30.74 -7.80
N GLU A 164 4.37 -30.93 -8.61
CA GLU A 164 4.34 -31.90 -9.69
C GLU A 164 3.94 -33.21 -9.03
N THR A 165 2.67 -33.59 -9.22
CA THR A 165 2.18 -34.90 -8.83
C THR A 165 2.86 -35.85 -9.80
N ARG A 166 4.08 -36.28 -9.46
CA ARG A 166 4.69 -37.45 -10.06
C ARG A 166 3.85 -38.64 -9.61
N LEU A 167 2.89 -38.99 -10.46
CA LEU A 167 2.33 -40.33 -10.47
C LEU A 167 3.49 -41.26 -10.87
N GLN A 168 3.92 -42.12 -9.94
CA GLN A 168 4.66 -43.34 -10.25
C GLN A 168 3.67 -44.42 -10.67
#